data_AF-A0A1G7PQM1-F1
#
_entry.id   AF-A0A1G7PQM1-F1
#
_cell.length_a   1.000
_cell.length_b   1.000
_cell.length_c   1.000
_cell.angle_alpha   90.00
_cell.angle_beta   90.00
_cell.angle_gamma   90.00
#
_symmetry.space_group_name_H-M   'P 1'
#
loop_
_entity.id
_entity.type
_entity.pdbx_description
1 polymer ?
#
loop_
_entity_poly.entity_id
_entity_poly.type
_entity_poly.pdbx_seq_one_letter_code
_entity_poly.pdbx_strand_id
1 'polypeptide(L)'
;MVISNQSIAQSPAQTEACIALLRQVLREQEEWVKVHAAEYLLWAGYPEGVKAEFVKEAKRLGTKPQYRVGIWRVLFQCTENESERLVWLNKIKEAFLDENGPDRIHAAETLAKLRISMLTESPAITNRTLQSNAQALALYTIWSTAFDSAKQMEAVKIELVKNLTPLSGSDGAKKSISAYVLRQLGGLDERYWELVAGAALQEAETSPARVNLLSTAWLTAVNPGNAKLPPIKSALLKYATAATKGERSEMALALAAKGNADDLPVLLEMFENKYPLGDPAADYDVRAAAAYAILKITQRAR
;
A
#
# COMPACT_ATOMS: atom_id res chain seq x y z
N MET A 1 -18.02 -21.52 32.12
CA MET A 1 -18.16 -21.56 30.64
C MET A 1 -17.00 -20.74 30.09
N VAL A 2 -15.93 -21.40 29.66
CA VAL A 2 -14.72 -20.73 29.19
C VAL A 2 -15.01 -20.27 27.76
N ILE A 3 -15.25 -18.97 27.58
CA ILE A 3 -15.30 -18.37 26.24
C ILE A 3 -13.87 -18.47 25.70
N SER A 4 -13.66 -19.38 24.75
CA SER A 4 -12.35 -19.49 24.09
C SER A 4 -12.09 -18.23 23.26
N ASN A 5 -10.83 -17.79 23.20
CA ASN A 5 -10.39 -16.64 22.40
C ASN A 5 -10.74 -16.75 20.90
N GLN A 6 -11.20 -17.92 20.43
CA GLN A 6 -11.70 -18.12 19.07
C GLN A 6 -13.08 -17.49 18.81
N SER A 7 -13.90 -17.27 19.86
CA SER A 7 -15.27 -16.73 19.69
C SER A 7 -15.34 -15.19 19.68
N ILE A 8 -14.29 -14.49 20.12
CA ILE A 8 -14.24 -13.02 20.15
C ILE A 8 -13.79 -12.43 18.80
N ALA A 9 -13.00 -13.22 18.05
CA ALA A 9 -12.28 -12.81 16.84
C ALA A 9 -13.17 -12.60 15.58
N GLN A 10 -14.49 -12.68 15.69
CA GLN A 10 -15.43 -12.48 14.58
C GLN A 10 -16.72 -11.78 15.00
N SER A 11 -16.70 -11.04 16.12
CA SER A 11 -17.91 -10.39 16.61
C SER A 11 -18.23 -9.09 15.85
N PRO A 12 -19.52 -8.75 15.67
CA PRO A 12 -19.94 -7.43 15.19
C PRO A 12 -19.27 -6.28 15.97
N ALA A 13 -19.09 -6.46 17.28
CA ALA A 13 -18.42 -5.50 18.16
C ALA A 13 -16.96 -5.22 17.74
N GLN A 14 -16.21 -6.23 17.30
CA GLN A 14 -14.84 -6.03 16.81
C GLN A 14 -14.81 -5.25 15.48
N THR A 15 -15.76 -5.53 14.58
CA THR A 15 -15.91 -4.79 13.32
C THR A 15 -16.21 -3.32 13.61
N GLU A 16 -17.15 -3.04 14.51
CA GLU A 16 -17.50 -1.68 14.93
C GLU A 16 -16.31 -0.95 15.57
N ALA A 17 -15.54 -1.63 16.43
CA ALA A 17 -14.34 -1.06 17.04
C ALA A 17 -13.27 -0.66 16.00
N CYS A 18 -13.04 -1.49 14.98
CA CYS A 18 -12.11 -1.19 13.89
C CYS A 18 -12.56 0.04 13.08
N ILE A 19 -13.85 0.10 12.72
CA ILE A 19 -14.43 1.25 12.02
C ILE A 19 -14.35 2.51 12.88
N ALA A 20 -14.66 2.41 14.17
CA ALA A 20 -14.59 3.52 15.11
C ALA A 20 -13.16 4.08 15.21
N LEU A 21 -12.15 3.21 15.32
CA LEU A 21 -10.74 3.63 15.32
C LEU A 21 -10.37 4.32 14.01
N LEU A 22 -10.69 3.75 12.84
CA LEU A 22 -10.38 4.38 11.55
C LEU A 22 -11.05 5.75 11.42
N ARG A 23 -12.29 5.90 11.87
CA ARG A 23 -13.00 7.19 11.91
C ARG A 23 -12.40 8.16 12.93
N GLN A 24 -11.88 7.68 14.05
CA GLN A 24 -11.13 8.51 14.99
C GLN A 24 -9.86 9.05 14.34
N VAL A 25 -9.05 8.18 13.73
CA VAL A 25 -7.82 8.54 13.02
C VAL A 25 -8.12 9.54 11.90
N LEU A 26 -9.18 9.31 11.12
CA LEU A 26 -9.65 10.23 10.08
C LEU A 26 -9.95 11.63 10.63
N ARG A 27 -10.48 11.77 11.84
CA ARG A 27 -10.84 13.08 12.41
C ARG A 27 -9.67 13.77 13.11
N GLU A 28 -8.89 13.01 13.86
CA GLU A 28 -7.93 13.55 14.83
C GLU A 28 -6.50 13.61 14.32
N GLN A 29 -6.12 12.74 13.38
CA GLN A 29 -4.76 12.74 12.83
C GLN A 29 -4.62 13.74 11.67
N GLU A 30 -3.38 14.03 11.34
CA GLU A 30 -2.99 14.93 10.26
C GLU A 30 -2.22 14.18 9.17
N GLU A 31 -2.10 14.84 8.02
CA GLU A 31 -1.22 14.43 6.92
C GLU A 31 -1.45 12.98 6.44
N TRP A 32 -0.36 12.25 6.21
CA TRP A 32 -0.38 10.92 5.62
C TRP A 32 -1.15 9.90 6.46
N VAL A 33 -1.15 10.05 7.80
CA VAL A 33 -1.90 9.16 8.70
C VAL A 33 -3.41 9.29 8.45
N LYS A 34 -3.88 10.54 8.25
CA LYS A 34 -5.28 10.82 7.88
C LYS A 34 -5.62 10.27 6.48
N VAL A 35 -4.71 10.40 5.51
CA VAL A 35 -4.87 9.82 4.16
C VAL A 35 -5.01 8.31 4.21
N HIS A 36 -4.15 7.62 4.96
CA HIS A 36 -4.21 6.16 5.10
C HIS A 36 -5.54 5.73 5.74
N ALA A 37 -5.99 6.39 6.80
CA ALA A 37 -7.28 6.07 7.42
C ALA A 37 -8.47 6.26 6.45
N ALA A 38 -8.46 7.32 5.66
CA ALA A 38 -9.48 7.55 4.63
C ALA A 38 -9.46 6.44 3.57
N GLU A 39 -8.28 6.09 3.07
CA GLU A 39 -8.10 5.02 2.10
C GLU A 39 -8.58 3.67 2.65
N TYR A 40 -8.21 3.33 3.89
CA TYR A 40 -8.65 2.11 4.55
C TYR A 40 -10.18 2.04 4.71
N LEU A 41 -10.82 3.16 5.07
CA LEU A 41 -12.29 3.25 5.13
C LEU A 41 -12.91 3.02 3.75
N LEU A 42 -12.40 3.65 2.70
CA LEU A 42 -12.88 3.48 1.32
C LEU A 42 -12.71 2.03 0.84
N TRP A 43 -11.52 1.44 1.02
CA TRP A 43 -11.19 0.08 0.55
C TRP A 43 -11.88 -1.03 1.36
N ALA A 44 -12.26 -0.73 2.61
CA ALA A 44 -13.07 -1.61 3.44
C ALA A 44 -14.59 -1.44 3.19
N GLY A 45 -15.02 -0.48 2.36
CA GLY A 45 -16.43 -0.28 2.05
C GLY A 45 -17.22 0.51 3.10
N TYR A 46 -16.54 1.37 3.86
CA TYR A 46 -17.15 2.26 4.87
C TYR A 46 -16.86 3.75 4.55
N PRO A 47 -17.36 4.28 3.43
CA PRO A 47 -16.97 5.58 2.90
C PRO A 47 -17.55 6.78 3.69
N GLU A 48 -18.43 6.54 4.66
CA GLU A 48 -19.21 7.61 5.28
C GLU A 48 -18.31 8.64 5.97
N GLY A 49 -18.54 9.92 5.66
CA GLY A 49 -17.79 11.04 6.23
C GLY A 49 -16.44 11.33 5.56
N VAL A 50 -15.87 10.41 4.77
CA VAL A 50 -14.55 10.60 4.13
C VAL A 50 -14.54 11.83 3.21
N LYS A 51 -15.52 11.94 2.30
CA LYS A 51 -15.62 13.10 1.38
C LYS A 51 -15.74 14.42 2.15
N ALA A 52 -16.60 14.46 3.17
CA ALA A 52 -16.85 15.68 3.93
C ALA A 52 -15.58 16.17 4.65
N GLU A 53 -14.81 15.25 5.25
CA GLU A 53 -13.55 15.59 5.91
C GLU A 53 -12.48 16.04 4.90
N PHE A 54 -12.35 15.37 3.76
CA PHE A 54 -11.33 15.73 2.78
C PHE A 54 -11.65 17.00 1.97
N VAL A 55 -12.92 17.38 1.83
CA VAL A 55 -13.29 18.70 1.30
C VAL A 55 -12.84 19.81 2.25
N LYS A 56 -12.97 19.63 3.57
CA LYS A 56 -12.43 20.57 4.57
C LYS A 56 -10.91 20.61 4.51
N GLU A 57 -10.28 19.43 4.43
CA GLU A 57 -8.83 19.31 4.35
C GLU A 57 -8.28 20.00 3.10
N ALA A 58 -8.92 19.84 1.93
CA ALA A 58 -8.53 20.53 0.70
C ALA A 58 -8.61 22.06 0.81
N LYS A 59 -9.61 22.58 1.52
CA LYS A 59 -9.72 24.03 1.78
C LYS A 59 -8.60 24.53 2.70
N ARG A 60 -8.23 23.75 3.71
CA ARG A 60 -7.22 24.15 4.72
C ARG A 60 -5.79 23.95 4.24
N LEU A 61 -5.51 22.82 3.59
CA LEU A 61 -4.16 22.33 3.29
C LEU A 61 -3.95 21.95 1.82
N GLY A 62 -4.88 22.30 0.91
CA GLY A 62 -4.76 22.01 -0.52
C GLY A 62 -3.59 22.71 -1.22
N THR A 63 -2.90 23.64 -0.56
CA THR A 63 -1.68 24.30 -1.05
C THR A 63 -0.40 23.64 -0.54
N LYS A 64 -0.46 22.77 0.48
CA LYS A 64 0.73 22.11 1.05
C LYS A 64 1.32 21.13 0.01
N PRO A 65 2.56 21.35 -0.47
CA PRO A 65 3.19 20.45 -1.43
C PRO A 65 3.21 19.01 -0.93
N GLN A 66 3.15 18.06 -1.86
CA GLN A 66 3.13 16.60 -1.67
C GLN A 66 1.85 16.10 -1.00
N TYR A 67 1.49 16.65 0.16
CA TYR A 67 0.30 16.26 0.89
C TYR A 67 -0.98 16.53 0.11
N ARG A 68 -1.07 17.66 -0.61
CA ARG A 68 -2.22 17.98 -1.47
C ARG A 68 -2.54 16.90 -2.50
N VAL A 69 -1.53 16.17 -2.99
CA VAL A 69 -1.75 15.05 -3.92
C VAL A 69 -2.49 13.90 -3.22
N GLY A 70 -2.16 13.61 -1.97
CA GLY A 70 -2.90 12.65 -1.13
C GLY A 70 -4.34 13.07 -0.91
N ILE A 71 -4.58 14.36 -0.66
CA ILE A 71 -5.94 14.92 -0.56
C ILE A 71 -6.72 14.70 -1.86
N TRP A 72 -6.15 15.07 -3.01
CA TRP A 72 -6.79 14.89 -4.31
C TRP A 72 -7.06 13.42 -4.63
N ARG A 73 -6.16 12.51 -4.25
CA ARG A 73 -6.33 11.07 -4.44
C ARG A 73 -7.50 10.51 -3.63
N VAL A 74 -7.67 10.93 -2.39
CA VAL A 74 -8.83 10.53 -1.56
C VAL A 74 -10.12 11.11 -2.16
N LEU A 75 -10.13 12.39 -2.52
CA LEU A 75 -11.29 13.04 -3.13
C LEU A 75 -11.68 12.41 -4.46
N PHE A 76 -10.70 12.01 -5.29
CA PHE A 76 -10.95 11.27 -6.52
C PHE A 76 -11.69 9.95 -6.24
N GLN A 77 -11.23 9.18 -5.25
CA GLN A 77 -11.80 7.88 -4.92
C GLN A 77 -13.21 7.97 -4.31
N CYS A 78 -13.49 9.01 -3.49
CA CYS A 78 -14.77 9.14 -2.78
C CYS A 78 -15.80 10.06 -3.46
N THR A 79 -15.48 10.66 -4.60
CA THR A 79 -16.40 11.54 -5.33
C THR A 79 -17.22 10.73 -6.34
N GLU A 80 -18.54 10.73 -6.21
CA GLU A 80 -19.45 10.00 -7.11
C GLU A 80 -19.68 10.74 -8.44
N ASN A 81 -19.84 12.07 -8.40
CA ASN A 81 -20.06 12.87 -9.60
C ASN A 81 -18.82 12.86 -10.50
N GLU A 82 -18.99 12.42 -11.75
CA GLU A 82 -17.88 12.25 -12.69
C GLU A 82 -17.16 13.56 -13.00
N SER A 83 -17.88 14.66 -13.22
CA SER A 83 -17.29 15.96 -13.52
C SER A 83 -16.45 16.49 -12.36
N GLU A 84 -16.94 16.36 -11.11
CA GLU A 84 -16.18 16.72 -9.91
C GLU A 84 -14.97 15.80 -9.71
N ARG A 85 -15.12 14.49 -9.99
CA ARG A 85 -14.02 13.52 -9.92
C ARG A 85 -12.89 13.88 -10.90
N LEU A 86 -13.24 14.31 -12.11
CA LEU A 86 -12.26 14.72 -13.13
C LEU A 86 -11.44 15.96 -12.72
N VAL A 87 -12.00 16.87 -11.92
CA VAL A 87 -11.25 18.02 -11.38
C VAL A 87 -10.06 17.54 -10.54
N TRP A 88 -10.27 16.55 -9.67
CA TRP A 88 -9.21 16.00 -8.83
C TRP A 88 -8.17 15.23 -9.65
N LEU A 89 -8.62 14.47 -10.64
CA LEU A 89 -7.73 13.77 -11.55
C LEU A 89 -6.82 14.74 -12.34
N ASN A 90 -7.39 15.82 -12.89
CA ASN A 90 -6.62 16.79 -13.67
C ASN A 90 -5.55 17.47 -12.83
N LYS A 91 -5.84 17.82 -11.57
CA LYS A 91 -4.82 18.33 -10.63
C LYS A 91 -3.66 17.36 -10.42
N ILE A 92 -3.95 16.06 -10.29
CA ILE A 92 -2.93 15.01 -10.16
C ILE A 92 -2.09 14.92 -11.44
N LYS A 93 -2.73 14.94 -12.62
CA LYS A 93 -2.04 14.91 -13.91
C LYS A 93 -1.15 16.14 -14.10
N GLU A 94 -1.66 17.34 -13.82
CA GLU A 94 -0.90 18.59 -13.88
C GLU A 94 0.34 18.54 -12.98
N ALA A 95 0.20 18.01 -11.75
CA ALA A 95 1.32 17.83 -10.84
C ALA A 95 2.39 16.82 -11.34
N PHE A 96 1.99 15.82 -12.13
CA PHE A 96 2.94 14.91 -12.79
C PHE A 96 3.66 15.58 -13.99
N LEU A 97 2.94 16.43 -14.72
CA LEU A 97 3.44 17.14 -15.90
C LEU A 97 4.37 18.31 -15.55
N ASP A 98 4.23 18.88 -14.35
CA ASP A 98 5.17 19.90 -13.83
C ASP A 98 6.53 19.27 -13.53
N GLU A 99 7.46 19.39 -14.49
CA GLU A 99 8.71 18.66 -14.45
C GLU A 99 9.63 19.04 -13.28
N ASN A 100 9.46 20.26 -12.75
CA ASN A 100 10.22 20.83 -11.63
C ASN A 100 9.38 20.93 -10.36
N GLY A 101 8.13 20.45 -10.40
CA GLY A 101 7.17 20.57 -9.31
C GLY A 101 7.51 19.69 -8.11
N PRO A 102 7.24 20.17 -6.87
CA PRO A 102 7.54 19.41 -5.66
C PRO A 102 6.64 18.17 -5.47
N ASP A 103 5.56 18.06 -6.26
CA ASP A 103 4.56 17.01 -6.17
C ASP A 103 4.83 15.82 -7.08
N ARG A 104 5.74 15.96 -8.04
CA ARG A 104 5.82 15.09 -9.21
C ARG A 104 5.95 13.60 -8.87
N ILE A 105 6.75 13.27 -7.85
CA ILE A 105 6.90 11.89 -7.33
C ILE A 105 5.59 11.34 -6.77
N HIS A 106 4.89 12.14 -5.95
CA HIS A 106 3.63 11.73 -5.33
C HIS A 106 2.49 11.65 -6.36
N ALA A 107 2.53 12.50 -7.39
CA ALA A 107 1.62 12.43 -8.53
C ALA A 107 1.85 11.15 -9.33
N ALA A 108 3.10 10.78 -9.62
CA ALA A 108 3.42 9.51 -10.29
C ALA A 108 2.92 8.29 -9.49
N GLU A 109 3.17 8.25 -8.17
CA GLU A 109 2.66 7.17 -7.31
C GLU A 109 1.13 7.14 -7.30
N THR A 110 0.50 8.30 -7.23
CA THR A 110 -0.96 8.43 -7.21
C THR A 110 -1.59 7.95 -8.52
N LEU A 111 -1.07 8.37 -9.67
CA LEU A 111 -1.53 7.88 -10.98
C LEU A 111 -1.41 6.36 -11.07
N ALA A 112 -0.32 5.79 -10.58
CA ALA A 112 -0.12 4.35 -10.55
C ALA A 112 -1.13 3.62 -9.63
N LYS A 113 -1.36 4.14 -8.42
CA LYS A 113 -2.38 3.63 -7.47
C LYS A 113 -3.79 3.69 -8.07
N LEU A 114 -4.10 4.76 -8.81
CA LEU A 114 -5.37 4.95 -9.50
C LEU A 114 -5.46 4.18 -10.83
N ARG A 115 -4.39 3.49 -11.24
CA ARG A 115 -4.28 2.73 -12.49
C ARG A 115 -4.42 3.57 -13.76
N ILE A 116 -3.88 4.79 -13.73
CA ILE A 116 -3.95 5.76 -14.82
C ILE A 116 -2.56 5.93 -15.42
N SER A 117 -2.39 5.55 -16.68
CA SER A 117 -1.15 5.69 -17.44
C SER A 117 -1.11 7.03 -18.18
N MET A 118 -0.01 7.77 -18.05
CA MET A 118 0.27 8.97 -18.87
C MET A 118 1.07 8.64 -20.14
N LEU A 119 1.27 7.36 -20.45
CA LEU A 119 2.07 6.93 -21.61
C LEU A 119 1.43 7.37 -22.93
N THR A 120 0.11 7.26 -23.05
CA THR A 120 -0.63 7.65 -24.26
C THR A 120 -0.98 9.15 -24.28
N GLU A 121 -1.36 9.73 -23.13
CA GLU A 121 -1.78 11.14 -23.02
C GLU A 121 -0.61 12.12 -23.06
N SER A 122 0.58 11.73 -22.59
CA SER A 122 1.77 12.58 -22.54
C SER A 122 3.06 11.78 -22.75
N PRO A 123 3.23 11.11 -23.91
CA PRO A 123 4.31 10.15 -24.15
C PRO A 123 5.71 10.74 -23.97
N ALA A 124 5.93 11.99 -24.41
CA ALA A 124 7.24 12.62 -24.33
C ALA A 124 7.70 12.83 -22.87
N ILE A 125 6.82 13.34 -22.01
CA ILE A 125 7.13 13.55 -20.59
C ILE A 125 7.28 12.20 -19.90
N THR A 126 6.34 11.28 -20.10
CA THR A 126 6.37 9.95 -19.48
C THR A 126 7.66 9.19 -19.83
N ASN A 127 8.07 9.18 -21.10
CA ASN A 127 9.32 8.52 -21.51
C ASN A 127 10.56 9.17 -20.90
N ARG A 128 10.62 10.50 -20.77
CA ARG A 128 11.72 11.16 -20.03
C ARG A 128 11.71 10.78 -18.55
N THR A 129 10.53 10.73 -17.94
CA THR A 129 10.38 10.38 -16.52
C THR A 129 10.83 8.94 -16.23
N LEU A 130 10.56 8.00 -17.14
CA LEU A 130 11.06 6.62 -17.05
C LEU A 130 12.59 6.52 -17.07
N GLN A 131 13.28 7.50 -17.65
CA GLN A 131 14.75 7.59 -17.69
C GLN A 131 15.32 8.50 -16.59
N SER A 132 14.51 8.94 -15.64
CA SER A 132 14.94 9.84 -14.58
C SER A 132 15.91 9.16 -13.60
N ASN A 133 16.92 9.90 -13.15
CA ASN A 133 17.80 9.48 -12.05
C ASN A 133 17.08 9.48 -10.70
N ALA A 134 15.92 10.14 -10.58
CA ALA A 134 15.07 10.03 -9.40
C ALA A 134 14.37 8.66 -9.40
N GLN A 135 15.01 7.67 -8.79
CA GLN A 135 14.59 6.27 -8.84
C GLN A 135 13.11 6.08 -8.47
N ALA A 136 12.64 6.70 -7.39
CA ALA A 136 11.24 6.59 -6.97
C ALA A 136 10.26 7.14 -8.03
N LEU A 137 10.60 8.29 -8.64
CA LEU A 137 9.81 8.89 -9.73
C LEU A 137 9.71 7.92 -10.91
N ALA A 138 10.84 7.37 -11.35
CA ALA A 138 10.90 6.43 -12.46
C ALA A 138 10.13 5.14 -12.16
N LEU A 139 10.27 4.59 -10.95
CA LEU A 139 9.61 3.33 -10.53
C LEU A 139 8.09 3.47 -10.33
N TYR A 140 7.60 4.63 -9.89
CA TYR A 140 6.16 4.87 -9.86
C TYR A 140 5.59 5.17 -11.25
N THR A 141 6.39 5.80 -12.12
CA THR A 141 5.99 6.00 -13.51
C THR A 141 5.90 4.66 -14.26
N ILE A 142 6.90 3.78 -14.14
CA ILE A 142 6.87 2.45 -14.76
C ILE A 142 5.66 1.62 -14.27
N TRP A 143 5.34 1.72 -12.97
CA TRP A 143 4.12 1.11 -12.42
C TRP A 143 2.87 1.60 -13.17
N SER A 144 2.68 2.91 -13.32
CA SER A 144 1.51 3.45 -14.01
C SER A 144 1.39 2.96 -15.46
N THR A 145 2.52 2.78 -16.16
CA THR A 145 2.51 2.31 -17.56
C THR A 145 2.04 0.87 -17.71
N ALA A 146 2.13 0.05 -16.66
CA ALA A 146 1.66 -1.34 -16.69
C ALA A 146 0.17 -1.45 -17.10
N PHE A 147 -0.62 -0.41 -16.83
CA PHE A 147 -2.06 -0.39 -17.12
C PHE A 147 -2.40 0.05 -18.55
N ASP A 148 -1.42 0.36 -19.41
CA ASP A 148 -1.65 0.78 -20.79
C ASP A 148 -2.08 -0.40 -21.69
N SER A 149 -1.51 -1.59 -21.48
CA SER A 149 -1.92 -2.82 -22.17
C SER A 149 -1.45 -4.07 -21.43
N ALA A 150 -2.03 -5.24 -21.75
CA ALA A 150 -1.57 -6.52 -21.19
C ALA A 150 -0.12 -6.84 -21.53
N LYS A 151 0.35 -6.46 -22.73
CA LYS A 151 1.77 -6.60 -23.11
C LYS A 151 2.67 -5.73 -22.23
N GLN A 152 2.25 -4.49 -21.96
CA GLN A 152 3.01 -3.57 -21.12
C GLN A 152 3.01 -4.02 -19.66
N MET A 153 1.89 -4.57 -19.16
CA MET A 153 1.79 -5.19 -17.84
C MET A 153 2.89 -6.25 -17.63
N GLU A 154 3.00 -7.19 -18.56
CA GLU A 154 4.01 -8.27 -18.46
C GLU A 154 5.44 -7.73 -18.60
N ALA A 155 5.68 -6.79 -19.51
CA ALA A 155 6.99 -6.16 -19.65
C ALA A 155 7.44 -5.44 -18.36
N VAL A 156 6.53 -4.71 -17.71
CA VAL A 156 6.80 -4.03 -16.44
C VAL A 156 7.10 -5.03 -15.33
N LYS A 157 6.31 -6.11 -15.19
CA LYS A 157 6.58 -7.15 -14.19
C LYS A 157 7.98 -7.74 -14.35
N ILE A 158 8.36 -8.09 -15.58
CA ILE A 158 9.68 -8.63 -15.89
C ILE A 158 10.79 -7.66 -15.48
N GLU A 159 10.63 -6.38 -15.79
CA GLU A 159 11.62 -5.36 -15.45
C GLU A 159 11.77 -5.18 -13.93
N LEU A 160 10.65 -5.17 -13.20
CA LEU A 160 10.68 -5.05 -11.75
C LEU A 160 11.30 -6.29 -11.08
N VAL A 161 11.05 -7.50 -11.62
CA VAL A 161 11.67 -8.73 -11.10
C VAL A 161 13.18 -8.67 -11.23
N LYS A 162 13.72 -8.11 -12.33
CA LYS A 162 15.17 -7.94 -12.50
C LYS A 162 15.77 -7.12 -11.36
N ASN A 163 15.10 -6.04 -10.93
CA ASN A 163 15.55 -5.18 -9.83
C ASN A 163 15.65 -5.90 -8.49
N LEU A 164 14.96 -7.03 -8.31
CA LEU A 164 14.95 -7.80 -7.07
C LEU A 164 16.04 -8.86 -7.01
N THR A 165 16.67 -9.19 -8.14
CA THR A 165 17.68 -10.26 -8.19
C THR A 165 19.02 -9.81 -7.61
N PRO A 166 19.81 -10.71 -6.99
CA PRO A 166 21.14 -10.39 -6.46
C PRO A 166 22.11 -9.81 -7.50
N LEU A 167 21.95 -10.19 -8.77
CA LEU A 167 22.81 -9.72 -9.87
C LEU A 167 22.48 -8.32 -10.38
N SER A 168 21.40 -7.70 -9.89
CA SER A 168 20.94 -6.41 -10.39
C SER A 168 21.78 -5.21 -9.96
N GLY A 169 22.60 -5.36 -8.92
CA GLY A 169 23.31 -4.26 -8.29
C GLY A 169 22.38 -3.20 -7.67
N SER A 170 21.08 -3.49 -7.54
CA SER A 170 20.10 -2.55 -7.00
C SER A 170 20.29 -2.33 -5.50
N ASP A 171 20.20 -1.08 -5.08
CA ASP A 171 20.15 -0.72 -3.67
C ASP A 171 18.83 -1.13 -2.99
N GLY A 172 18.78 -1.00 -1.66
CA GLY A 172 17.61 -1.38 -0.86
C GLY A 172 16.35 -0.58 -1.20
N ALA A 173 16.45 0.68 -1.60
CA ALA A 173 15.29 1.51 -1.92
C ALA A 173 14.66 1.08 -3.25
N LYS A 174 15.49 0.88 -4.28
CA LYS A 174 15.04 0.37 -5.60
C LYS A 174 14.40 -1.01 -5.47
N LYS A 175 14.98 -1.90 -4.65
CA LYS A 175 14.38 -3.21 -4.33
C LYS A 175 13.04 -3.08 -3.62
N SER A 176 12.98 -2.27 -2.55
CA SER A 176 11.75 -2.05 -1.77
C SER A 176 10.60 -1.55 -2.66
N ILE A 177 10.83 -0.50 -3.45
CA ILE A 177 9.81 0.06 -4.34
C ILE A 177 9.43 -0.95 -5.44
N SER A 178 10.40 -1.65 -6.04
CA SER A 178 10.10 -2.64 -7.09
C SER A 178 9.26 -3.80 -6.56
N ALA A 179 9.55 -4.29 -5.35
CA ALA A 179 8.76 -5.32 -4.68
C ALA A 179 7.36 -4.80 -4.38
N TYR A 180 7.27 -3.62 -3.75
CA TYR A 180 5.98 -2.98 -3.48
C TYR A 180 5.12 -2.83 -4.75
N VAL A 181 5.69 -2.38 -5.87
CA VAL A 181 4.97 -2.26 -7.15
C VAL A 181 4.53 -3.63 -7.65
N LEU A 182 5.41 -4.63 -7.69
CA LEU A 182 5.06 -5.99 -8.13
C LEU A 182 3.91 -6.59 -7.34
N ARG A 183 3.88 -6.33 -6.03
CA ARG A 183 2.78 -6.74 -5.16
C ARG A 183 1.44 -6.16 -5.62
N GLN A 184 1.42 -4.88 -5.99
CA GLN A 184 0.21 -4.18 -6.45
C GLN A 184 -0.26 -4.67 -7.83
N LEU A 185 0.68 -5.06 -8.70
CA LEU A 185 0.37 -5.61 -10.01
C LEU A 185 -0.17 -7.05 -9.93
N GLY A 186 0.35 -7.85 -9.00
CA GLY A 186 -0.06 -9.24 -8.82
C GLY A 186 0.26 -10.12 -10.04
N GLY A 187 -0.30 -11.34 -10.05
CA GLY A 187 -0.28 -12.23 -11.20
C GLY A 187 1.10 -12.48 -11.80
N LEU A 188 2.07 -12.89 -10.98
CA LEU A 188 3.37 -13.35 -11.46
C LEU A 188 3.25 -14.79 -11.98
N ASP A 189 3.95 -15.13 -13.06
CA ASP A 189 4.15 -16.53 -13.40
C ASP A 189 5.05 -17.24 -12.39
N GLU A 190 4.98 -18.57 -12.36
CA GLU A 190 5.70 -19.39 -11.38
C GLU A 190 7.23 -19.18 -11.46
N ARG A 191 7.79 -18.99 -12.66
CA ARG A 191 9.22 -18.77 -12.84
C ARG A 191 9.67 -17.46 -12.20
N TYR A 192 8.96 -16.36 -12.45
CA TYR A 192 9.30 -15.06 -11.83
C TYR A 192 8.99 -15.05 -10.34
N TRP A 193 7.91 -15.70 -9.93
CA TRP A 193 7.59 -15.85 -8.51
C TRP A 193 8.71 -16.59 -7.75
N GLU A 194 9.27 -17.67 -8.31
CA GLU A 194 10.37 -18.41 -7.70
C GLU A 194 11.63 -17.54 -7.48
N LEU A 195 11.90 -16.61 -8.41
CA LEU A 195 12.99 -15.62 -8.25
C LEU A 195 12.71 -14.65 -7.10
N VAL A 196 11.49 -14.11 -7.01
CA VAL A 196 11.09 -13.19 -5.93
C VAL A 196 11.10 -13.88 -4.58
N ALA A 197 10.57 -15.10 -4.50
CA ALA A 197 10.56 -15.91 -3.28
C ALA A 197 11.98 -16.25 -2.82
N GLY A 198 12.88 -16.61 -3.74
CA GLY A 198 14.30 -16.82 -3.45
C GLY A 198 14.97 -15.55 -2.92
N ALA A 199 14.76 -14.41 -3.58
CA ALA A 199 15.29 -13.12 -3.14
C ALA A 199 14.78 -12.73 -1.74
N ALA A 200 13.48 -12.92 -1.47
CA ALA A 200 12.88 -12.61 -0.19
C ALA A 200 13.47 -13.42 0.99
N LEU A 201 13.78 -14.70 0.75
CA LEU A 201 14.39 -15.57 1.76
C LEU A 201 15.90 -15.32 1.97
N GLN A 202 16.59 -14.78 0.96
CA GLN A 202 18.02 -14.46 1.03
C GLN A 202 18.32 -13.03 1.48
N GLU A 203 17.35 -12.12 1.39
CA GLU A 203 17.55 -10.72 1.76
C GLU A 203 17.87 -10.59 3.26
N ALA A 204 18.87 -9.79 3.62
CA ALA A 204 19.32 -9.61 5.00
C ALA A 204 18.21 -9.08 5.92
N GLU A 205 18.19 -9.49 7.19
CA GLU A 205 17.17 -9.03 8.17
C GLU A 205 17.19 -7.52 8.39
N THR A 206 18.36 -6.91 8.25
CA THR A 206 18.58 -5.46 8.37
C THR A 206 18.25 -4.69 7.10
N SER A 207 17.91 -5.37 6.00
CA SER A 207 17.61 -4.69 4.75
C SER A 207 16.21 -4.06 4.78
N PRO A 208 16.07 -2.77 4.43
CA PRO A 208 14.77 -2.11 4.36
C PRO A 208 13.86 -2.70 3.27
N ALA A 209 14.41 -3.46 2.31
CA ALA A 209 13.63 -4.10 1.25
C ALA A 209 12.93 -5.40 1.68
N ARG A 210 13.38 -6.01 2.79
CA ARG A 210 13.01 -7.39 3.11
C ARG A 210 11.52 -7.57 3.37
N VAL A 211 10.88 -6.64 4.09
CA VAL A 211 9.43 -6.73 4.36
C VAL A 211 8.60 -6.66 3.07
N ASN A 212 8.96 -5.78 2.12
CA ASN A 212 8.26 -5.69 0.84
C ASN A 212 8.51 -6.94 -0.02
N LEU A 213 9.73 -7.47 -0.02
CA LEU A 213 10.04 -8.73 -0.72
C LEU A 213 9.23 -9.90 -0.18
N LEU A 214 9.17 -10.06 1.15
CA LEU A 214 8.37 -11.10 1.81
C LEU A 214 6.88 -10.92 1.52
N SER A 215 6.35 -9.70 1.64
CA SER A 215 4.96 -9.39 1.31
C SER A 215 4.65 -9.73 -0.16
N THR A 216 5.53 -9.34 -1.09
CA THR A 216 5.37 -9.58 -2.52
C THR A 216 5.36 -11.08 -2.81
N ALA A 217 6.38 -11.81 -2.33
CA ALA A 217 6.48 -13.24 -2.53
C ALA A 217 5.25 -13.98 -1.97
N TRP A 218 4.76 -13.59 -0.79
CA TRP A 218 3.60 -14.26 -0.20
C TRP A 218 2.29 -13.99 -0.95
N LEU A 219 2.05 -12.74 -1.37
CA LEU A 219 0.81 -12.36 -2.03
C LEU A 219 0.72 -12.80 -3.49
N THR A 220 1.85 -12.84 -4.20
CA THR A 220 1.90 -13.15 -5.64
C THR A 220 2.08 -14.63 -5.95
N ALA A 221 2.08 -15.49 -4.92
CA ALA A 221 2.27 -16.93 -5.08
C ALA A 221 1.16 -17.58 -5.89
N VAL A 222 1.56 -18.26 -6.97
CA VAL A 222 0.68 -19.02 -7.86
C VAL A 222 0.21 -20.31 -7.22
N ASN A 223 1.12 -21.03 -6.55
CA ASN A 223 0.84 -22.30 -5.89
C ASN A 223 0.76 -22.11 -4.36
N PRO A 224 -0.44 -22.19 -3.75
CA PRO A 224 -0.60 -22.03 -2.30
C PRO A 224 0.05 -23.16 -1.47
N GLY A 225 0.35 -24.31 -2.09
CA GLY A 225 1.04 -25.44 -1.46
C GLY A 225 2.56 -25.40 -1.57
N ASN A 226 3.16 -24.35 -2.13
CA ASN A 226 4.61 -24.28 -2.30
C ASN A 226 5.32 -24.22 -0.92
N ALA A 227 6.33 -25.07 -0.74
CA ALA A 227 7.06 -25.23 0.52
C ALA A 227 7.79 -23.95 1.01
N LYS A 228 8.03 -22.96 0.13
CA LYS A 228 8.61 -21.66 0.51
C LYS A 228 7.61 -20.74 1.20
N LEU A 229 6.29 -20.97 1.07
CA LEU A 229 5.30 -20.06 1.64
C LEU A 229 5.25 -20.04 3.17
N PRO A 230 5.27 -21.18 3.88
CA PRO A 230 5.30 -21.16 5.35
C PRO A 230 6.49 -20.37 5.94
N PRO A 231 7.75 -20.56 5.51
CA PRO A 231 8.85 -19.74 6.04
C PRO A 231 8.76 -18.26 5.63
N ILE A 232 8.26 -17.95 4.43
CA ILE A 232 8.02 -16.55 4.01
C ILE A 232 6.97 -15.89 4.93
N LYS A 233 5.83 -16.55 5.17
CA LYS A 233 4.78 -16.05 6.06
C LYS A 233 5.32 -15.87 7.48
N SER A 234 6.03 -16.86 8.00
CA SER A 234 6.64 -16.80 9.34
C SER A 234 7.63 -15.62 9.47
N ALA A 235 8.49 -15.41 8.47
CA ALA A 235 9.41 -14.27 8.44
C ALA A 235 8.67 -12.93 8.35
N LEU A 236 7.57 -12.86 7.58
CA LEU A 236 6.74 -11.66 7.46
C LEU A 236 6.09 -11.28 8.79
N LEU A 237 5.57 -12.26 9.55
CA LEU A 237 4.90 -12.02 10.83
C LEU A 237 5.84 -11.44 11.90
N LYS A 238 7.16 -11.65 11.81
CA LYS A 238 8.14 -11.04 12.72
C LYS A 238 8.14 -9.51 12.68
N TYR A 239 7.64 -8.91 11.60
CA TYR A 239 7.57 -7.46 11.47
C TYR A 239 6.46 -6.80 12.31
N ALA A 240 5.61 -7.57 13.02
CA ALA A 240 4.60 -7.02 13.93
C ALA A 240 5.17 -6.09 15.01
N THR A 241 6.41 -6.33 15.41
CA THR A 241 7.12 -5.54 16.43
C THR A 241 8.34 -4.81 15.87
N ALA A 242 8.39 -4.57 14.55
CA ALA A 242 9.51 -3.89 13.91
C ALA A 242 9.73 -2.47 14.46
N ALA A 243 10.92 -1.91 14.22
CA ALA A 243 11.27 -0.60 14.76
C ALA A 243 10.59 0.58 14.03
N THR A 244 10.01 0.34 12.84
CA THR A 244 9.39 1.39 12.04
C THR A 244 7.92 1.11 11.76
N LYS A 245 7.13 2.18 11.62
CA LYS A 245 5.72 2.08 11.23
C LYS A 245 5.54 1.48 9.83
N GLY A 246 6.44 1.80 8.90
CA GLY A 246 6.34 1.36 7.50
C GLY A 246 6.38 -0.16 7.39
N GLU A 247 7.28 -0.80 8.13
CA GLU A 247 7.42 -2.25 8.14
C GLU A 247 6.20 -2.96 8.76
N ARG A 248 5.71 -2.43 9.89
CA ARG A 248 4.51 -2.94 10.56
C ARG A 248 3.27 -2.80 9.68
N SER A 249 3.07 -1.63 9.08
CA SER A 249 1.95 -1.38 8.19
C SER A 249 2.03 -2.23 6.92
N GLU A 250 3.21 -2.46 6.35
CA GLU A 250 3.36 -3.33 5.18
C GLU A 250 2.98 -4.79 5.50
N MET A 251 3.38 -5.30 6.67
CA MET A 251 2.96 -6.62 7.14
C MET A 251 1.43 -6.70 7.31
N ALA A 252 0.84 -5.71 7.99
CA ALA A 252 -0.61 -5.65 8.19
C ALA A 252 -1.36 -5.58 6.85
N LEU A 253 -0.88 -4.80 5.87
CA LEU A 253 -1.46 -4.71 4.53
C LEU A 253 -1.36 -6.03 3.76
N ALA A 254 -0.28 -6.79 3.95
CA ALA A 254 -0.19 -8.14 3.40
C ALA A 254 -1.28 -9.05 3.98
N LEU A 255 -1.46 -9.06 5.30
CA LEU A 255 -2.52 -9.80 5.97
C LEU A 255 -3.92 -9.31 5.57
N ALA A 256 -4.08 -8.01 5.34
CA ALA A 256 -5.31 -7.45 4.81
C ALA A 256 -5.67 -8.06 3.44
N ALA A 257 -4.69 -8.38 2.61
CA ALA A 257 -4.92 -8.97 1.29
C ALA A 257 -5.17 -10.49 1.33
N LYS A 258 -4.37 -11.27 2.08
CA LYS A 258 -4.38 -12.75 2.03
C LYS A 258 -4.43 -13.45 3.39
N GLY A 259 -4.44 -12.70 4.49
CA GLY A 259 -4.51 -13.24 5.84
C GLY A 259 -5.84 -13.92 6.13
N ASN A 260 -5.85 -14.72 7.19
CA ASN A 260 -6.99 -15.51 7.65
C ASN A 260 -7.21 -15.35 9.17
N ALA A 261 -8.12 -16.14 9.75
CA ALA A 261 -8.46 -16.06 11.16
C ALA A 261 -7.28 -16.32 12.11
N ASP A 262 -6.31 -17.15 11.71
CA ASP A 262 -5.11 -17.45 12.51
C ASP A 262 -4.17 -16.24 12.64
N ASP A 263 -4.33 -15.25 11.75
CA ASP A 263 -3.54 -14.02 11.73
C ASP A 263 -4.18 -12.90 12.60
N LEU A 264 -5.40 -13.11 13.11
CA LEU A 264 -6.08 -12.11 13.93
C LEU A 264 -5.39 -11.80 15.27
N PRO A 265 -4.81 -12.76 16.01
CA PRO A 265 -4.15 -12.46 17.28
C PRO A 265 -3.05 -11.40 17.16
N VAL A 266 -2.18 -11.50 16.14
CA VAL A 266 -1.09 -10.53 15.94
C VAL A 266 -1.62 -9.15 15.53
N LEU A 267 -2.68 -9.10 14.71
CA LEU A 267 -3.31 -7.85 14.32
C LEU A 267 -4.03 -7.17 15.49
N LEU A 268 -4.62 -7.96 16.39
CA LEU A 268 -5.23 -7.45 17.62
C LEU A 268 -4.20 -6.81 18.55
N GLU A 269 -3.03 -7.44 18.73
CA GLU A 269 -1.95 -6.83 19.51
C GLU A 269 -1.46 -5.50 18.92
N MET A 270 -1.41 -5.40 17.59
CA MET A 270 -1.10 -4.15 16.88
C MET A 270 -2.21 -3.10 17.03
N PHE A 271 -3.47 -3.50 16.91
CA PHE A 271 -4.64 -2.64 17.09
C PHE A 271 -4.70 -2.02 18.50
N GLU A 272 -4.39 -2.84 19.51
CA GLU A 272 -4.30 -2.46 20.92
C GLU A 272 -3.03 -1.65 21.25
N ASN A 273 -2.13 -1.48 20.29
CA ASN A 273 -0.85 -0.78 20.45
C ASN A 273 0.03 -1.39 21.56
N LYS A 274 0.09 -2.72 21.66
CA LYS A 274 0.84 -3.43 22.70
C LYS A 274 2.35 -3.14 22.69
N TYR A 275 2.88 -2.76 21.53
CA TYR A 275 4.30 -2.46 21.31
C TYR A 275 4.48 -1.06 20.70
N PRO A 276 4.23 0.04 21.43
CA PRO A 276 4.25 1.38 20.86
C PRO A 276 5.64 1.73 20.27
N LEU A 277 5.66 2.53 19.20
CA LEU A 277 6.86 3.08 18.57
C LEU A 277 7.40 4.32 19.30
N GLY A 278 6.61 4.91 20.20
CA GLY A 278 6.97 6.12 20.93
C GLY A 278 6.70 7.43 20.17
N ASP A 279 6.17 7.35 18.95
CA ASP A 279 5.61 8.47 18.20
C ASP A 279 4.10 8.26 18.04
N PRO A 280 3.24 9.11 18.64
CA PRO A 280 1.78 8.96 18.55
C PRO A 280 1.26 8.85 17.12
N ALA A 281 1.80 9.63 16.17
CA ALA A 281 1.33 9.60 14.79
C ALA A 281 1.67 8.25 14.13
N ALA A 282 2.89 7.74 14.35
CA ALA A 282 3.29 6.42 13.91
C ALA A 282 2.45 5.29 14.53
N ASP A 283 2.15 5.38 15.82
CA ASP A 283 1.31 4.41 16.53
C ASP A 283 -0.10 4.36 15.92
N TYR A 284 -0.73 5.51 15.68
CA TYR A 284 -2.04 5.55 15.04
C TYR A 284 -2.03 4.98 13.62
N ASP A 285 -0.97 5.21 12.85
CA ASP A 285 -0.81 4.67 11.49
C ASP A 285 -0.76 3.13 11.50
N VAL A 286 0.01 2.54 12.42
CA VAL A 286 0.11 1.09 12.60
C VAL A 286 -1.23 0.49 13.04
N ARG A 287 -1.89 1.12 14.03
CA ARG A 287 -3.20 0.67 14.51
C ARG A 287 -4.27 0.76 13.42
N ALA A 288 -4.22 1.80 12.58
CA ALA A 288 -5.11 1.95 11.43
C ALA A 288 -4.88 0.84 10.39
N ALA A 289 -3.64 0.51 10.08
CA ALA A 289 -3.31 -0.61 9.17
C ALA A 289 -3.79 -1.96 9.74
N ALA A 290 -3.64 -2.17 11.05
CA ALA A 290 -4.15 -3.37 11.73
C ALA A 290 -5.69 -3.45 11.70
N ALA A 291 -6.39 -2.35 12.01
CA ALA A 291 -7.85 -2.28 11.92
C ALA A 291 -8.35 -2.59 10.51
N TYR A 292 -7.70 -2.04 9.49
CA TYR A 292 -8.01 -2.35 8.10
C TYR A 292 -7.84 -3.85 7.80
N ALA A 293 -6.72 -4.44 8.23
CA ALA A 293 -6.44 -5.86 8.01
C ALA A 293 -7.48 -6.76 8.68
N ILE A 294 -7.86 -6.47 9.93
CA ILE A 294 -8.91 -7.18 10.66
C ILE A 294 -10.22 -7.11 9.87
N LEU A 295 -10.64 -5.91 9.45
CA LEU A 295 -11.87 -5.74 8.65
C LEU A 295 -11.85 -6.59 7.38
N LYS A 296 -10.74 -6.60 6.63
CA LYS A 296 -10.64 -7.39 5.39
C LYS A 296 -10.68 -8.89 5.65
N ILE A 297 -10.04 -9.38 6.72
CA ILE A 297 -10.10 -10.79 7.12
C ILE A 297 -11.53 -11.18 7.49
N THR A 298 -12.19 -10.38 8.34
CA THR A 298 -13.57 -10.65 8.77
C THR A 298 -14.54 -10.62 7.59
N GLN A 299 -14.37 -9.70 6.63
CA GLN A 299 -15.21 -9.65 5.42
C GLN A 299 -15.07 -10.88 4.53
N ARG A 300 -13.88 -11.46 4.41
CA ARG A 300 -13.65 -12.69 3.63
C ARG A 300 -14.19 -13.96 4.30
N ALA A 301 -14.35 -13.94 5.61
CA ALA A 301 -14.84 -15.07 6.39
C ALA A 301 -16.37 -15.16 6.44
N ARG A 302 -17.08 -14.15 5.94
CA ARG A 302 -18.54 -14.14 5.76
C ARG A 302 -18.91 -14.75 4.42
#